data_AF-A0A1T4ZS36-F1
#
_entry.id   AF-A0A1T4ZS36-F1
#
_cell.length_a   1.000
_cell.length_b   1.000
_cell.length_c   1.000
_cell.angle_alpha   90.00
_cell.angle_beta   90.00
_cell.angle_gamma   90.00
#
_symmetry.space_group_name_H-M   'P 1'
#
loop_
_entity.id
_entity.type
_entity.pdbx_description
1 polymer ?
#
loop_
_entity_poly.entity_id
_entity_poly.type
_entity_poly.pdbx_seq_one_letter_code
_entity_poly.pdbx_strand_id
1 'polypeptide(L)'
;MNFIDIFIEAASGSINSVFNIALIVIPLMIVMQVAKDYKVLDYISGFLKPITNFFNMSQESAFPLLIGLTFGLSYGAGVIIQSSKEGNLSKKDLVLLIVFLASCHAIFEDTLIFVAVGANGWILFAARLFAAILVTYLISRRADKILDLNELQIKKEAIKQKQSN
;
A
#
# COMPACT_ATOMS: atom_id res chain seq x y z
N MET A 1 34.17 7.04 -30.45
CA MET A 1 33.27 7.82 -29.58
C MET A 1 34.11 8.33 -28.43
N ASN A 2 34.13 9.65 -28.19
CA ASN A 2 34.88 10.20 -27.06
C ASN A 2 34.11 9.97 -25.76
N PHE A 3 34.82 9.88 -24.64
CA PHE A 3 34.21 9.79 -23.31
C PHE A 3 33.24 10.95 -23.03
N ILE A 4 33.53 12.15 -23.57
CA ILE A 4 32.68 13.33 -23.46
C ILE A 4 31.34 13.13 -24.19
N ASP A 5 31.36 12.50 -25.37
CA ASP A 5 30.15 12.25 -26.15
C ASP A 5 29.22 11.28 -25.42
N ILE A 6 29.78 10.21 -24.82
CA ILE A 6 29.04 9.25 -24.00
C ILE A 6 28.38 9.95 -22.80
N PHE A 7 29.11 10.87 -22.16
CA PHE A 7 28.60 11.60 -21.00
C PHE A 7 27.45 12.54 -21.38
N ILE A 8 27.57 13.27 -22.49
CA ILE A 8 26.52 14.18 -22.99
C ILE A 8 25.28 13.42 -23.41
N GLU A 9 25.45 12.31 -24.13
CA GLU A 9 24.35 11.44 -24.57
C GLU A 9 23.59 10.87 -23.36
N ALA A 10 24.32 10.38 -22.35
CA ALA A 10 23.73 9.86 -21.11
C ALA A 10 23.00 10.95 -20.31
N ALA A 11 23.57 12.15 -20.21
CA ALA A 11 22.95 13.28 -19.51
C ALA A 11 21.67 13.75 -20.21
N SER A 12 21.71 13.90 -21.54
CA SER A 12 20.57 14.31 -22.35
C SER A 12 19.43 13.27 -22.29
N GLY A 13 19.77 11.98 -22.45
CA GLY A 13 18.81 10.88 -22.34
C GLY A 13 18.16 10.79 -20.96
N SER A 14 18.94 11.02 -19.89
CA SER A 14 18.42 11.02 -18.51
C SER A 14 17.47 12.19 -18.26
N ILE A 15 17.81 13.40 -18.72
CA ILE A 15 16.96 14.59 -18.57
C ILE A 15 15.63 14.39 -19.32
N ASN A 16 15.67 13.87 -20.55
CA ASN A 16 14.45 13.57 -21.30
C ASN A 16 13.58 12.53 -20.58
N SER A 17 14.20 11.51 -19.98
CA SER A 17 13.47 10.49 -19.23
C SER A 17 12.78 11.07 -17.99
N VAL A 18 13.49 11.90 -17.21
CA VAL A 18 12.91 12.58 -16.04
C VAL A 18 11.77 13.50 -16.47
N PHE A 19 11.93 14.24 -17.56
CA PHE A 19 10.88 15.12 -18.08
C PHE A 19 9.63 14.35 -18.50
N ASN A 20 9.79 13.22 -19.21
CA ASN A 20 8.68 12.36 -19.61
C ASN A 20 7.93 11.77 -18.40
N ILE A 21 8.66 11.31 -17.39
CA ILE A 21 8.07 10.80 -16.15
C ILE A 21 7.32 11.92 -15.42
N ALA A 22 7.93 13.09 -15.26
CA ALA A 22 7.32 14.24 -14.59
C ALA A 22 6.02 14.69 -15.27
N LEU A 23 5.98 14.68 -16.61
CA LEU A 23 4.80 15.04 -17.40
C LEU A 23 3.62 14.09 -17.14
N ILE A 24 3.86 12.85 -16.74
CA ILE A 24 2.83 11.87 -16.42
C ILE A 24 2.46 11.90 -14.93
N VAL A 25 3.47 11.93 -14.05
CA VAL A 25 3.28 11.85 -12.60
C VAL A 25 2.64 13.11 -12.05
N ILE A 26 3.05 14.31 -12.50
CA ILE A 26 2.51 15.57 -11.95
C ILE A 26 1.00 15.69 -12.20
N PRO A 27 0.47 15.52 -13.43
CA PRO A 27 -0.98 15.57 -13.65
C PRO A 27 -1.73 14.47 -12.91
N LEU A 28 -1.16 13.25 -12.86
CA LEU A 28 -1.76 12.14 -12.12
C LEU A 28 -1.92 12.48 -10.64
N MET A 29 -0.87 13.02 -10.01
CA MET A 29 -0.89 13.44 -8.61
C MET A 29 -1.90 14.55 -8.36
N ILE A 30 -2.05 15.51 -9.28
CA ILE A 30 -3.08 16.55 -9.17
C ILE A 30 -4.48 15.94 -9.21
N VAL A 31 -4.76 15.06 -10.19
CA VAL A 31 -6.07 14.39 -10.32
C VAL A 31 -6.38 13.57 -9.09
N MET A 32 -5.40 12.82 -8.59
CA MET A 32 -5.53 12.03 -7.38
C MET A 32 -5.80 12.92 -6.16
N GLN A 33 -5.03 14.01 -5.97
CA GLN A 33 -5.24 14.94 -4.87
C GLN A 33 -6.66 15.52 -4.90
N VAL A 34 -7.14 15.91 -6.08
CA VAL A 34 -8.52 16.36 -6.28
C VAL A 34 -9.51 15.25 -5.91
N ALA A 35 -9.33 14.02 -6.38
CA ALA A 35 -10.23 12.90 -6.05
C ALA A 35 -10.32 12.65 -4.53
N LYS A 36 -9.22 12.86 -3.81
CA LYS A 36 -9.18 12.79 -2.35
C LYS A 36 -9.98 13.93 -1.71
N ASP A 37 -9.79 15.17 -2.17
CA ASP A 37 -10.45 16.35 -1.59
C ASP A 37 -11.99 16.32 -1.81
N TYR A 38 -12.44 15.76 -2.93
CA TYR A 38 -13.86 15.53 -3.20
C TYR A 38 -14.45 14.31 -2.45
N LYS A 39 -13.68 13.66 -1.56
CA LYS A 39 -14.09 12.46 -0.80
C LYS A 39 -14.59 11.30 -1.68
N VAL A 40 -14.21 11.27 -2.95
CA VAL A 40 -14.62 10.21 -3.90
C VAL A 40 -14.17 8.85 -3.39
N LEU A 41 -13.01 8.81 -2.74
CA LEU A 41 -12.40 7.61 -2.17
C LEU A 41 -13.20 7.06 -0.98
N ASP A 42 -13.85 7.91 -0.19
CA ASP A 42 -14.71 7.46 0.91
C ASP A 42 -15.87 6.64 0.34
N TYR A 43 -16.47 7.09 -0.76
CA TYR A 43 -17.53 6.36 -1.47
C TYR A 43 -17.02 5.08 -2.14
N ILE A 44 -15.84 5.13 -2.77
CA ILE A 44 -15.25 3.98 -3.48
C ILE A 44 -14.74 2.92 -2.50
N SER A 45 -14.41 3.27 -1.25
CA SER A 45 -13.97 2.32 -0.23
C SER A 45 -14.94 1.14 -0.06
N GLY A 46 -16.24 1.37 -0.33
CA GLY A 46 -17.28 0.33 -0.40
C GLY A 46 -16.95 -0.83 -1.34
N PHE A 47 -16.26 -0.59 -2.45
CA PHE A 47 -15.86 -1.61 -3.41
C PHE A 47 -14.72 -2.52 -2.92
N LEU A 48 -13.93 -2.05 -1.93
CA LEU A 48 -12.86 -2.83 -1.32
C LEU A 48 -13.33 -3.67 -0.13
N LYS A 49 -14.55 -3.44 0.38
CA LYS A 49 -15.20 -4.27 1.41
C LYS A 49 -15.22 -5.78 1.12
N PRO A 50 -15.53 -6.26 -0.10
CA PRO A 50 -15.42 -7.68 -0.41
C PRO A 50 -13.97 -8.20 -0.35
N ILE A 51 -12.99 -7.36 -0.71
CA ILE A 51 -11.57 -7.71 -0.65
C ILE A 51 -11.09 -7.79 0.80
N THR A 52 -11.45 -6.83 1.65
CA THR A 52 -11.10 -6.89 3.08
C THR A 52 -11.75 -8.08 3.77
N ASN A 53 -13.01 -8.39 3.44
CA ASN A 53 -13.67 -9.61 3.92
C ASN A 53 -12.96 -10.89 3.49
N PHE A 54 -12.44 -10.94 2.26
CA PHE A 54 -11.69 -12.10 1.76
C PHE A 54 -10.44 -12.39 2.60
N PHE A 55 -9.76 -11.35 3.10
CA PHE A 55 -8.62 -11.48 4.00
C PHE A 55 -8.99 -11.57 5.48
N ASN A 56 -10.30 -11.60 5.79
CA ASN A 56 -10.85 -11.67 7.14
C ASN A 56 -10.39 -10.47 7.99
N MET A 57 -10.46 -9.28 7.38
CA MET A 57 -10.15 -7.98 7.97
C MET A 57 -11.43 -7.20 8.27
N SER A 58 -11.34 -6.19 9.15
CA SER A 58 -12.45 -5.29 9.44
C SER A 58 -12.89 -4.49 8.21
N GLN A 59 -14.16 -4.10 8.15
CA GLN A 59 -14.69 -3.23 7.09
C GLN A 59 -14.01 -1.85 7.09
N GLU A 60 -13.61 -1.39 8.27
CA GLU A 60 -12.90 -0.13 8.48
C GLU A 60 -11.49 -0.14 7.86
N SER A 61 -10.96 -1.33 7.53
CA SER A 61 -9.69 -1.47 6.81
C SER A 61 -9.80 -1.08 5.32
N ALA A 62 -11.00 -1.04 4.75
CA ALA A 62 -11.19 -0.82 3.31
C ALA A 62 -10.76 0.58 2.88
N PHE A 63 -11.01 1.59 3.72
CA PHE A 63 -10.62 2.97 3.43
C PHE A 63 -9.09 3.19 3.47
N PRO A 64 -8.37 2.81 4.55
CA PRO A 64 -6.90 2.86 4.55
C PRO A 64 -6.25 2.04 3.43
N LEU A 65 -6.83 0.87 3.10
CA LEU A 65 -6.37 0.03 2.00
C LEU A 65 -6.49 0.74 0.66
N LEU A 66 -7.64 1.37 0.38
CA LEU A 66 -7.86 2.13 -0.85
C LEU A 66 -6.86 3.29 -0.95
N ILE A 67 -6.71 4.07 0.12
CA ILE A 67 -5.81 5.23 0.12
C ILE A 67 -4.38 4.78 -0.15
N GLY A 68 -3.90 3.74 0.53
CA GLY A 68 -2.54 3.21 0.31
C GLY A 68 -2.33 2.61 -1.08
N LEU A 69 -3.33 1.91 -1.62
CA LEU A 69 -3.26 1.32 -2.96
C LEU A 69 -3.21 2.40 -4.04
N THR A 70 -3.94 3.50 -3.83
CA THR A 70 -4.09 4.55 -4.84
C THR A 70 -2.99 5.61 -4.71
N PHE A 71 -2.80 6.20 -3.52
CA PHE A 71 -1.90 7.32 -3.20
C PHE A 71 -0.52 6.90 -2.67
N GLY A 72 -0.30 5.59 -2.58
CA GLY A 72 0.95 5.05 -2.06
C GLY A 72 1.01 4.96 -0.55
N LEU A 73 2.09 4.33 -0.10
CA LEU A 73 2.27 3.92 1.29
C LEU A 73 2.40 5.12 2.24
N SER A 74 3.00 6.22 1.82
CA SER A 74 3.18 7.42 2.68
C SER A 74 1.84 8.01 3.12
N TYR A 75 0.90 8.19 2.19
CA TYR A 75 -0.46 8.63 2.52
C TYR A 75 -1.26 7.54 3.23
N GLY A 76 -1.18 6.30 2.74
CA GLY A 76 -1.85 5.15 3.35
C GLY A 76 -1.47 4.96 4.82
N ALA A 77 -0.19 5.05 5.16
CA ALA A 77 0.30 4.91 6.53
C ALA A 77 -0.28 5.98 7.47
N GLY A 78 -0.41 7.23 7.02
CA GLY A 78 -1.06 8.29 7.80
C GLY A 78 -2.50 7.95 8.15
N VAL A 79 -3.27 7.46 7.16
CA VAL A 79 -4.65 7.04 7.35
C VAL A 79 -4.74 5.79 8.23
N ILE A 80 -3.86 4.80 8.04
CA ILE A 80 -3.79 3.59 8.88
C ILE A 80 -3.53 3.96 10.35
N ILE A 81 -2.58 4.86 10.61
CA ILE A 81 -2.27 5.33 11.96
C ILE A 81 -3.48 6.02 12.57
N GLN A 82 -4.19 6.85 11.80
CA GLN A 82 -5.38 7.54 12.27
C GLN A 82 -6.51 6.55 12.61
N SER A 83 -6.86 5.65 11.69
CA SER A 83 -7.90 4.63 11.92
C SER A 83 -7.55 3.65 13.05
N SER A 84 -6.25 3.39 13.25
CA SER A 84 -5.78 2.60 14.39
C SER A 84 -5.97 3.33 15.73
N LYS A 85 -5.71 4.64 15.79
CA LYS A 85 -5.92 5.45 17.00
C LYS A 85 -7.40 5.61 17.35
N GLU A 86 -8.26 5.64 16.34
CA GLU A 86 -9.72 5.67 16.51
C GLU A 86 -10.30 4.33 17.02
N GLY A 87 -9.48 3.28 17.12
CA GLY A 87 -9.90 1.96 17.62
C GLY A 87 -10.62 1.11 16.58
N ASN A 88 -10.63 1.54 15.31
CA ASN A 88 -11.37 0.89 14.22
C ASN A 88 -10.63 -0.31 13.61
N LEU A 89 -9.34 -0.50 13.94
CA LEU A 89 -8.49 -1.54 13.37
C LEU A 89 -7.92 -2.45 14.45
N SER A 90 -8.06 -3.76 14.26
CA SER A 90 -7.40 -4.76 15.08
C SER A 90 -5.91 -4.87 14.73
N LYS A 91 -5.12 -5.51 15.60
CA LYS A 91 -3.71 -5.82 15.30
C LYS A 91 -3.55 -6.67 14.03
N LYS A 92 -4.51 -7.57 13.78
CA LYS A 92 -4.55 -8.37 12.55
C LYS A 92 -4.73 -7.49 11.33
N ASP A 93 -5.69 -6.57 11.38
CA ASP A 93 -5.96 -5.64 10.29
C ASP A 93 -4.73 -4.82 9.94
N LEU A 94 -4.05 -4.27 10.95
CA LEU A 94 -2.81 -3.51 10.78
C LEU A 94 -1.72 -4.29 10.05
N VAL A 95 -1.46 -5.54 10.48
CA VAL A 95 -0.45 -6.39 9.86
C VAL A 95 -0.81 -6.69 8.40
N LEU A 96 -2.07 -7.05 8.13
CA LEU A 96 -2.51 -7.39 6.78
C LEU A 96 -2.53 -6.17 5.85
N LEU A 97 -2.94 -5.00 6.34
CA LEU A 97 -2.84 -3.73 5.62
C LEU A 97 -1.40 -3.43 5.22
N ILE A 98 -0.47 -3.50 6.17
CA ILE A 98 0.94 -3.19 5.92
C ILE A 98 1.54 -4.18 4.91
N VAL A 99 1.28 -5.48 5.06
CA VAL A 99 1.80 -6.51 4.14
C VAL A 99 1.26 -6.33 2.73
N PHE A 100 -0.04 -6.07 2.60
CA PHE A 100 -0.66 -5.89 1.30
C PHE A 100 -0.14 -4.63 0.60
N LEU A 101 -0.08 -3.50 1.32
CA LEU A 101 0.40 -2.24 0.78
C LEU A 101 1.90 -2.26 0.50
N ALA A 102 2.71 -2.91 1.34
CA ALA A 102 4.13 -3.10 1.03
C ALA A 102 4.33 -3.80 -0.33
N SER A 103 3.40 -4.68 -0.72
CA SER A 103 3.48 -5.44 -1.97
C SER A 103 2.95 -4.69 -3.20
N CYS A 104 1.90 -3.88 -3.06
CA CYS A 104 1.21 -3.26 -4.21
C CYS A 104 0.77 -1.81 -4.05
N HIS A 105 1.30 -1.05 -3.07
CA HIS A 105 0.99 0.38 -2.95
C HIS A 105 1.23 1.15 -4.25
N ALA A 106 0.54 2.29 -4.38
CA ALA A 106 0.65 3.21 -5.52
C ALA A 106 0.48 2.51 -6.89
N ILE A 107 -0.43 1.54 -6.98
CA ILE A 107 -0.51 0.63 -8.14
C ILE A 107 -0.74 1.38 -9.46
N PHE A 108 -1.41 2.53 -9.42
CA PHE A 108 -1.62 3.38 -10.59
C PHE A 108 -0.38 4.18 -10.95
N GLU A 109 0.23 4.86 -9.98
CA GLU A 109 1.43 5.68 -10.17
C GLU A 109 2.60 4.83 -10.67
N ASP A 110 2.92 3.74 -9.97
CA ASP A 110 4.03 2.86 -10.34
C ASP A 110 3.82 2.27 -11.75
N THR A 111 2.61 1.82 -12.07
CA THR A 111 2.32 1.25 -13.39
C THR A 111 2.49 2.29 -14.49
N LEU A 112 2.02 3.53 -14.27
CA LEU A 112 2.15 4.61 -15.26
C LEU A 112 3.59 5.05 -15.45
N ILE A 113 4.39 5.11 -14.38
CA ILE A 113 5.83 5.40 -14.46
C ILE A 113 6.53 4.32 -15.30
N PHE A 114 6.27 3.04 -15.03
CA PHE A 114 6.90 1.97 -15.78
C PHE A 114 6.45 1.90 -17.25
N VAL A 115 5.19 2.23 -17.53
CA VAL A 115 4.69 2.37 -18.91
C VAL A 115 5.40 3.50 -19.64
N ALA A 116 5.66 4.63 -18.98
CA ALA A 116 6.41 5.75 -19.56
C ALA A 116 7.84 5.36 -19.98
N VAL A 117 8.44 4.40 -19.28
CA VAL A 117 9.77 3.85 -19.56
C VAL A 117 9.73 2.68 -20.57
N GLY A 118 8.53 2.32 -21.07
CA GLY A 118 8.33 1.32 -22.13
C GLY A 118 7.99 -0.08 -21.62
N ALA A 119 7.66 -0.25 -20.34
CA ALA A 119 7.23 -1.53 -19.80
C ALA A 119 5.75 -1.82 -20.12
N ASN A 120 5.38 -3.11 -20.14
CA ASN A 120 3.99 -3.51 -20.29
C ASN A 120 3.22 -3.34 -18.97
N GLY A 121 2.40 -2.28 -18.90
CA GLY A 121 1.64 -1.94 -17.70
C GLY A 121 0.65 -3.03 -17.24
N TRP A 122 0.03 -3.76 -18.17
CA TRP A 122 -0.92 -4.82 -17.82
C TRP A 122 -0.26 -5.98 -17.07
N ILE A 123 0.92 -6.38 -17.54
CA ILE A 123 1.70 -7.45 -16.91
C ILE A 123 2.17 -7.01 -15.51
N LEU A 124 2.68 -5.78 -15.39
CA LEU A 124 3.14 -5.24 -14.12
C LEU A 124 2.00 -5.13 -13.10
N PHE A 125 0.87 -4.56 -13.52
CA PHE A 125 -0.32 -4.41 -12.69
C PHE A 125 -0.81 -5.77 -12.19
N ALA A 126 -0.99 -6.73 -13.10
CA ALA A 126 -1.50 -8.06 -12.76
C ALA A 126 -0.52 -8.83 -11.86
N ALA A 127 0.79 -8.79 -12.16
CA ALA A 127 1.79 -9.48 -11.36
C ALA A 127 1.88 -8.92 -9.94
N ARG A 128 1.85 -7.60 -9.76
CA ARG A 128 1.88 -6.96 -8.43
C ARG A 128 0.62 -7.25 -7.64
N LEU A 129 -0.54 -7.15 -8.26
CA LEU A 129 -1.81 -7.45 -7.60
C LEU A 129 -1.87 -8.93 -7.18
N PHE A 130 -1.46 -9.84 -8.07
CA PHE A 130 -1.40 -11.26 -7.76
C PHE A 130 -0.42 -11.57 -6.63
N ALA A 131 0.78 -11.01 -6.67
CA ALA A 131 1.79 -11.19 -5.63
C ALA A 131 1.29 -10.67 -4.28
N ALA A 132 0.68 -9.48 -4.24
CA ALA A 132 0.10 -8.92 -3.02
C ALA A 132 -1.02 -9.79 -2.45
N ILE A 133 -1.95 -10.25 -3.30
CA ILE A 133 -3.02 -11.15 -2.87
C ILE A 133 -2.44 -12.45 -2.31
N LEU A 134 -1.49 -13.07 -3.01
CA LEU A 134 -0.88 -14.33 -2.60
C LEU A 134 -0.15 -14.20 -1.26
N VAL A 135 0.72 -13.19 -1.11
CA VAL A 135 1.49 -12.97 0.11
C VAL A 135 0.57 -12.64 1.28
N THR A 136 -0.38 -11.73 1.10
CA THR A 136 -1.33 -11.36 2.15
C THR A 136 -2.24 -12.53 2.53
N TYR A 137 -2.65 -13.37 1.57
CA TYR A 137 -3.43 -14.57 1.87
C TYR A 137 -2.64 -15.57 2.70
N LEU A 138 -1.39 -15.85 2.32
CA LEU A 138 -0.50 -16.74 3.06
C LEU A 138 -0.24 -16.24 4.49
N ILE A 139 -0.05 -14.93 4.64
CA ILE A 139 0.13 -14.31 5.95
C ILE A 139 -1.16 -14.31 6.75
N SER A 140 -2.32 -13.99 6.17
CA SER A 140 -3.61 -14.01 6.88
C SER A 140 -3.86 -15.36 7.56
N ARG A 141 -3.55 -16.47 6.87
CA ARG A 141 -3.69 -17.82 7.44
C ARG A 141 -2.72 -18.15 8.58
N ARG A 142 -1.56 -17.48 8.64
CA ARG A 142 -0.57 -17.65 9.72
C ARG A 142 -0.74 -16.61 10.84
N ALA A 143 -1.21 -15.42 10.51
CA ALA A 143 -1.38 -14.29 11.41
C ALA A 143 -2.40 -14.63 12.50
N ASP A 144 -3.47 -15.35 12.18
CA ASP A 144 -4.44 -15.83 13.19
C ASP A 144 -3.75 -16.60 14.32
N LYS A 145 -2.85 -17.53 13.97
CA LYS A 145 -2.10 -18.31 14.97
C LYS A 145 -1.08 -17.48 15.74
N ILE A 146 -0.37 -16.58 15.05
CA ILE A 146 0.72 -15.79 15.65
C ILE A 146 0.16 -14.71 16.58
N LEU A 147 -0.96 -14.07 16.22
CA LEU A 147 -1.56 -12.99 17.00
C LEU A 147 -2.26 -13.52 18.25
N ASP A 148 -2.97 -14.66 18.17
CA ASP A 148 -3.57 -15.31 19.35
C ASP A 148 -2.52 -15.72 20.39
N LEU A 149 -1.37 -16.24 19.94
CA LEU A 149 -0.26 -16.61 20.84
C LEU A 149 0.30 -15.40 21.58
N ASN A 150 0.43 -14.27 20.88
CA ASN A 150 0.97 -13.04 21.47
C ASN A 150 -0.01 -12.42 22.48
N GLU A 151 -1.32 -12.43 22.21
CA GLU A 151 -2.33 -11.97 23.18
C GLU A 151 -2.37 -12.83 24.45
N LEU A 152 -2.23 -14.15 24.32
CA LEU A 152 -2.16 -15.07 25.46
C LEU A 152 -0.89 -14.85 26.30
N GLN A 153 0.24 -14.52 25.67
CA GLN A 153 1.48 -14.20 26.39
C GLN A 153 1.35 -12.88 27.16
N ILE A 154 0.82 -11.82 26.54
CA ILE A 154 0.61 -10.53 27.21
C ILE A 154 -0.34 -10.68 28.41
N LYS A 155 -1.44 -11.43 28.25
CA LYS A 155 -2.34 -11.73 29.38
C LYS A 155 -1.64 -12.50 30.49
N LYS A 156 -0.82 -13.50 30.16
CA LYS A 156 -0.05 -14.26 31.15
C LYS A 156 0.96 -13.39 31.89
N GLU A 157 1.67 -12.50 31.20
CA GLU A 157 2.62 -11.58 31.81
C GLU A 157 1.93 -10.55 32.71
N ALA A 158 0.80 -9.99 32.26
CA ALA A 158 0.00 -9.07 33.07
C ALA A 158 -0.56 -9.74 34.34
N ILE A 159 -1.00 -11.00 34.26
CA ILE A 159 -1.44 -11.78 35.43
C ILE A 159 -0.27 -12.07 36.35
N LYS A 160 0.91 -12.42 35.81
CA LYS A 160 2.11 -12.71 36.60
C LYS A 160 2.62 -11.47 37.35
N GLN A 161 2.54 -10.29 36.75
CA GLN A 161 2.83 -9.01 37.42
C GLN A 161 1.81 -8.70 38.53
N LYS A 162 0.52 -9.00 38.32
CA LYS A 162 -0.52 -8.83 39.35
C LYS A 162 -0.42 -9.81 40.52
N GLN A 163 0.21 -10.97 40.34
CA GLN A 163 0.45 -11.96 41.40
C GLN A 163 1.78 -11.74 42.14
N SER A 164 2.64 -10.84 41.65
CA SER A 164 3.95 -10.52 42.23
C SER A 164 3.95 -9.22 43.07
N ASN A 165 2.83 -8.50 43.11
CA ASN A 165 2.56 -7.34 43.96
C ASN A 165 1.44 -7.68 44.94
#